data_AF-A0A3L7VGG1-F1
#
_entry.id   AF-A0A3L7VGG1-F1
#
_cell.length_a   1.000
_cell.length_b   1.000
_cell.length_c   1.000
_cell.angle_alpha   90.00
_cell.angle_beta   90.00
_cell.angle_gamma   90.00
#
_symmetry.space_group_name_H-M   'P 1'
#
loop_
_entity.id
_entity.type
_entity.pdbx_description
1 polymer ?
#
loop_
_entity_poly.entity_id
_entity_poly.type
_entity_poly.pdbx_seq_one_letter_code
_entity_poly.pdbx_strand_id
1 'polypeptide(L)'
;MEVPTDCPQRDERLGWMGDAQIYARTATFNADVAGFFTKWIEDVREAQRQDGVDAGAYPDYAPYPFAHGKPGATFGTAWTDAGVICPWTMATVYGDRRLVERHWESMTRFMDWRARLDPQLEGVAAGNEWGDWLNVDETTPTAFIDLCEHAQSARMMTQMAFMLGRGDEGAVYSRRFEDLAASFRRNYLRADGMVAVDTQTACVLALEMGLVPDEKTAAVAQQLAGRIEKNGFRMATGFLGTKAILPVLSAHGHHDLACRLFQSREFPSWGYEVEQGATSVWERWDSFTREHGFEGATGKNNAAMNSFSHYAFGAAMEWGFRTLAGIDTIDAAFARIRIRPRPPTPGSNPQRAVIEWVKADYDGPRGPIQSHWRRLDGGIEMRVRIPANTTAMVHVPARDAARVTEGEPTGAGGLRDGLPVAAGDVPGVKVVEAGAGEVILEVGSGEYRFVGR
;
A
#
# COMPACT_ATOMS: atom_id res chain seq x y z
N MET A 1 10.82 16.51 16.03
CA MET A 1 10.57 16.25 14.59
C MET A 1 9.11 16.59 14.32
N GLU A 2 8.85 17.62 13.52
CA GLU A 2 7.49 18.18 13.32
C GLU A 2 6.87 17.85 11.95
N VAL A 3 7.60 17.10 11.11
CA VAL A 3 7.25 16.71 9.73
C VAL A 3 7.73 15.27 9.46
N PRO A 4 7.14 14.52 8.51
CA PRO A 4 7.57 13.15 8.17
C PRO A 4 8.88 13.21 7.40
N THR A 5 10.00 13.18 8.12
CA THR A 5 11.32 13.36 7.53
C THR A 5 11.88 12.09 6.90
N ASP A 6 12.51 12.22 5.74
CA ASP A 6 13.28 11.17 5.05
C ASP A 6 14.18 10.37 6.00
N CYS A 7 15.06 11.07 6.73
CA CYS A 7 15.95 10.48 7.70
C CYS A 7 16.23 11.43 8.87
N PRO A 8 16.64 10.92 10.04
CA PRO A 8 16.86 11.76 11.23
C PRO A 8 18.31 12.28 11.39
N GLN A 9 19.29 11.78 10.63
CA GLN A 9 20.71 11.94 10.98
C GLN A 9 21.53 12.90 10.10
N ARG A 10 21.36 12.91 8.77
CA ARG A 10 22.19 13.74 7.88
C ARG A 10 21.69 15.19 7.82
N ASP A 11 22.38 16.04 7.08
CA ASP A 11 22.05 17.44 6.82
C ASP A 11 20.89 17.62 5.82
N GLU A 12 19.83 16.83 6.01
CA GLU A 12 18.61 16.85 5.20
C GLU A 12 17.38 16.98 6.10
N ARG A 13 16.81 15.87 6.59
CA ARG A 13 15.71 15.85 7.59
C ARG A 13 14.51 16.69 7.11
N LEU A 14 14.17 16.54 5.84
CA LEU A 14 13.12 17.30 5.16
C LEU A 14 11.86 16.45 5.03
N GLY A 15 10.69 17.10 5.03
CA GLY A 15 9.39 16.44 4.86
C GLY A 15 9.16 15.97 3.43
N TRP A 16 9.98 15.03 2.95
CA TRP A 16 9.96 14.52 1.59
C TRP A 16 8.62 13.86 1.26
N MET A 17 8.01 14.32 0.17
CA MET A 17 6.62 14.04 -0.14
C MET A 17 6.44 12.62 -0.68
N GLY A 18 7.35 12.15 -1.54
CA GLY A 18 7.34 10.77 -2.06
C GLY A 18 7.48 9.74 -0.94
N ASP A 19 8.37 9.98 0.01
CA ASP A 19 8.52 9.17 1.21
C ASP A 19 7.25 9.14 2.06
N ALA A 20 6.72 10.31 2.37
CA ALA A 20 5.53 10.43 3.19
C ALA A 20 4.33 9.70 2.56
N GLN A 21 4.10 9.82 1.25
CA GLN A 21 2.92 9.23 0.60
C GLN A 21 2.99 7.71 0.45
N ILE A 22 4.18 7.14 0.27
CA ILE A 22 4.31 5.68 0.25
C ILE A 22 4.16 5.07 1.64
N TYR A 23 4.60 5.77 2.70
CA TYR A 23 4.57 5.24 4.07
C TYR A 23 3.32 5.63 4.85
N ALA A 24 2.56 6.65 4.42
CA ALA A 24 1.42 7.21 5.15
C ALA A 24 0.45 6.14 5.69
N ARG A 25 0.13 5.15 4.87
CA ARG A 25 -0.80 4.09 5.27
C ARG A 25 -0.18 3.11 6.28
N THR A 26 1.10 2.76 6.14
CA THR A 26 1.83 1.98 7.17
C THR A 26 1.91 2.74 8.49
N ALA A 27 2.17 4.05 8.45
CA ALA A 27 2.23 4.89 9.64
C ALA A 27 0.92 4.81 10.45
N THR A 28 -0.23 4.75 9.78
CA THR A 28 -1.55 4.66 10.43
C THR A 28 -1.81 3.37 11.20
N PHE A 29 -1.07 2.30 10.91
CA PHE A 29 -1.12 1.05 11.66
C PHE A 29 -0.16 1.04 12.85
N ASN A 30 0.95 1.77 12.76
CA ASN A 30 1.99 1.79 13.77
C ASN A 30 1.73 2.81 14.89
N ALA A 31 1.01 3.90 14.60
CA ALA A 31 0.69 4.94 15.57
C ALA A 31 -0.57 5.72 15.18
N ASP A 32 -1.15 6.43 16.16
CA ASP A 32 -2.09 7.51 15.85
C ASP A 32 -1.33 8.71 15.27
N VAL A 33 -1.43 8.87 13.95
CA VAL A 33 -0.77 9.94 13.19
C VAL A 33 -1.75 11.02 12.73
N ALA A 34 -3.00 11.00 13.20
CA ALA A 34 -4.04 11.91 12.72
C ALA A 34 -3.68 13.38 12.93
N GLY A 35 -3.28 13.76 14.16
CA GLY A 35 -2.87 15.13 14.48
C GLY A 35 -1.59 15.56 13.75
N PHE A 36 -0.65 14.62 13.60
CA PHE A 36 0.63 14.85 12.92
C PHE A 36 0.44 15.17 11.43
N PHE A 37 -0.31 14.34 10.70
CA PHE A 37 -0.60 14.60 9.29
C PHE A 37 -1.57 15.78 9.10
N THR A 38 -2.49 16.03 10.03
CA THR A 38 -3.34 17.23 9.97
C THR A 38 -2.51 18.51 9.95
N LYS A 39 -1.45 18.58 10.78
CA LYS A 39 -0.52 19.69 10.77
C LYS A 39 0.32 19.70 9.49
N TRP A 40 0.97 18.59 9.15
CA TRP A 40 1.90 18.58 8.02
C TRP A 40 1.23 18.82 6.67
N ILE A 41 0.00 18.35 6.46
CA ILE A 41 -0.78 18.64 5.24
C ILE A 41 -1.10 20.14 5.12
N GLU A 42 -1.16 20.89 6.23
CA GLU A 42 -1.21 22.35 6.19
C GLU A 42 0.08 22.93 5.61
N ASP A 43 1.25 22.47 6.07
CA ASP A 43 2.55 22.88 5.54
C ASP A 43 2.65 22.58 4.03
N VAL A 44 2.15 21.42 3.59
CA VAL A 44 2.08 21.03 2.18
C VAL A 44 1.23 22.01 1.37
N ARG A 45 0.06 22.39 1.90
CA ARG A 45 -0.83 23.36 1.26
C ARG A 45 -0.16 24.72 1.13
N GLU A 46 0.50 25.19 2.18
CA GLU A 46 1.20 26.48 2.20
C GLU A 46 2.42 26.50 1.28
N ALA A 47 3.09 25.36 1.10
CA ALA A 47 4.23 25.21 0.21
C ALA A 47 3.83 25.05 -1.28
N GLN A 48 2.53 24.91 -1.60
CA GLN A 48 2.06 24.79 -2.98
C GLN A 48 2.51 25.99 -3.82
N ARG A 49 3.06 25.69 -4.99
CA ARG A 49 3.65 26.69 -5.89
C ARG A 49 2.56 27.65 -6.41
N GLN A 50 2.85 28.95 -6.38
CA GLN A 50 1.88 30.01 -6.68
C GLN A 50 2.06 30.66 -8.06
N ASP A 51 3.22 30.47 -8.69
CA ASP A 51 3.62 31.21 -9.89
C ASP A 51 4.37 30.36 -10.91
N GLY A 52 4.54 30.92 -12.11
CA GLY A 52 5.26 30.28 -13.20
C GLY A 52 4.57 29.04 -13.78
N VAL A 53 5.36 28.20 -14.44
CA VAL A 53 4.90 26.93 -15.03
C VAL A 53 4.52 25.89 -13.97
N ASP A 54 4.98 26.09 -12.74
CA ASP A 54 4.74 25.19 -11.61
C ASP A 54 3.51 25.60 -10.79
N ALA A 55 2.83 26.71 -11.12
CA ALA A 55 1.68 27.21 -10.36
C ALA A 55 0.59 26.12 -10.20
N GLY A 56 0.34 25.70 -8.97
CA GLY A 56 -0.56 24.59 -8.60
C GLY A 56 0.15 23.27 -8.25
N ALA A 57 1.42 23.08 -8.62
CA ALA A 57 2.21 21.93 -8.20
C ALA A 57 2.46 21.97 -6.68
N TYR A 58 2.56 20.81 -6.05
CA TYR A 58 3.18 20.70 -4.73
C TYR A 58 4.68 20.46 -4.91
N PRO A 59 5.52 20.99 -4.01
CA PRO A 59 6.95 20.77 -4.11
C PRO A 59 7.36 19.35 -3.75
N ASP A 60 8.64 19.01 -3.98
CA ASP A 60 9.21 17.71 -3.63
C ASP A 60 9.20 17.39 -2.13
N TYR A 61 9.23 18.42 -1.28
CA TYR A 61 9.19 18.29 0.17
C TYR A 61 8.52 19.51 0.80
N ALA A 62 7.93 19.34 1.98
CA ALA A 62 7.21 20.40 2.69
C ALA A 62 7.58 20.45 4.18
N PRO A 63 7.82 21.64 4.77
CA PRO A 63 7.93 22.96 4.13
C PRO A 63 9.05 23.05 3.09
N TYR A 64 8.98 24.02 2.17
CA TYR A 64 9.91 24.17 1.04
C TYR A 64 10.72 25.48 1.09
N PRO A 65 11.73 25.59 1.98
CA PRO A 65 12.54 26.81 2.14
C PRO A 65 13.55 27.07 1.02
N PHE A 66 13.98 26.06 0.28
CA PHE A 66 14.97 26.20 -0.80
C PHE A 66 14.73 25.20 -1.93
N ALA A 67 15.33 25.42 -3.10
CA ALA A 67 15.24 24.45 -4.19
C ALA A 67 16.16 23.24 -3.95
N HIS A 68 15.74 22.05 -4.37
CA HIS A 68 16.54 20.84 -4.35
C HIS A 68 16.40 20.07 -5.68
N GLY A 69 17.43 19.32 -6.07
CA GLY A 69 17.47 18.63 -7.35
C GLY A 69 17.95 19.51 -8.52
N LYS A 70 17.33 19.35 -9.68
CA LYS A 70 17.70 20.07 -10.92
C LYS A 70 17.48 21.58 -10.75
N PRO A 71 18.40 22.45 -11.22
CA PRO A 71 18.20 23.89 -11.14
C PRO A 71 16.88 24.34 -11.77
N GLY A 72 16.05 25.02 -10.98
CA GLY A 72 14.74 25.51 -11.41
C GLY A 72 13.61 24.48 -11.36
N ALA A 73 13.89 23.21 -11.06
CA ALA A 73 12.85 22.23 -10.76
C ALA A 73 12.38 22.40 -9.31
N THR A 74 11.06 22.37 -9.10
CA THR A 74 10.49 22.50 -7.75
C THR A 74 9.58 21.35 -7.34
N PHE A 75 9.28 20.43 -8.26
CA PHE A 75 8.41 19.29 -8.08
C PHE A 75 8.99 18.07 -8.81
N GLY A 76 8.50 16.90 -8.46
CA GLY A 76 8.75 15.64 -9.16
C GLY A 76 7.51 14.76 -9.12
N THR A 77 7.25 14.06 -10.22
CA THR A 77 6.20 13.03 -10.32
C THR A 77 6.31 12.04 -9.16
N ALA A 78 5.18 11.60 -8.59
CA ALA A 78 5.07 10.74 -7.40
C ALA A 78 5.47 11.41 -6.08
N TRP A 79 6.22 12.51 -6.10
CA TRP A 79 6.44 13.31 -4.90
C TRP A 79 5.31 14.31 -4.73
N THR A 80 5.02 15.11 -5.76
CA THR A 80 3.95 16.11 -5.71
C THR A 80 2.56 15.51 -5.44
N ASP A 81 2.33 14.24 -5.80
CA ASP A 81 1.05 13.54 -5.62
C ASP A 81 0.69 13.28 -4.15
N ALA A 82 1.66 13.39 -3.24
CA ALA A 82 1.42 13.31 -1.79
C ALA A 82 0.39 14.34 -1.29
N GLY A 83 0.29 15.48 -1.97
CA GLY A 83 -0.71 16.51 -1.66
C GLY A 83 -2.17 16.08 -1.92
N VAL A 84 -2.39 14.95 -2.61
CA VAL A 84 -3.70 14.30 -2.77
C VAL A 84 -3.74 12.97 -2.00
N ILE A 85 -2.69 12.15 -2.09
CA ILE A 85 -2.63 10.80 -1.52
C ILE A 85 -2.66 10.83 0.02
N CYS A 86 -1.93 11.74 0.66
CA CYS A 86 -1.91 11.84 2.12
C CYS A 86 -3.27 12.29 2.69
N PRO A 87 -3.92 13.37 2.19
CA PRO A 87 -5.28 13.71 2.59
C PRO A 87 -6.28 12.57 2.42
N TRP A 88 -6.28 11.90 1.26
CA TRP A 88 -7.13 10.73 1.01
C TRP A 88 -6.90 9.64 2.08
N THR A 89 -5.62 9.36 2.40
CA THR A 89 -5.25 8.27 3.32
C THR A 89 -5.76 8.58 4.71
N MET A 90 -5.53 9.79 5.19
CA MET A 90 -5.98 10.21 6.52
C MET A 90 -7.50 10.27 6.61
N ALA A 91 -8.17 10.77 5.57
CA ALA A 91 -9.64 10.83 5.53
C ALA A 91 -10.27 9.43 5.53
N THR A 92 -9.66 8.47 4.82
CA THR A 92 -10.12 7.08 4.80
C THR A 92 -9.91 6.40 6.14
N VAL A 93 -8.71 6.52 6.71
CA VAL A 93 -8.35 5.85 7.97
C VAL A 93 -9.10 6.45 9.16
N TYR A 94 -9.14 7.77 9.29
CA TYR A 94 -9.64 8.46 10.49
C TYR A 94 -11.04 9.07 10.30
N GLY A 95 -11.57 9.11 9.08
CA GLY A 95 -12.90 9.67 8.78
C GLY A 95 -13.00 11.18 8.88
N ASP A 96 -11.86 11.91 8.87
CA ASP A 96 -11.89 13.37 8.96
C ASP A 96 -12.24 14.02 7.62
N ARG A 97 -13.55 14.15 7.38
CA ARG A 97 -14.10 14.87 6.23
C ARG A 97 -13.63 16.34 6.18
N ARG A 98 -13.39 16.98 7.33
CA ARG A 98 -13.02 18.41 7.41
C ARG A 98 -11.62 18.65 6.84
N LEU A 99 -10.73 17.66 6.97
CA LEU A 99 -9.41 17.69 6.33
C LEU A 99 -9.58 17.81 4.81
N VAL A 100 -10.37 16.94 4.20
CA VAL A 100 -10.63 16.97 2.76
C VAL A 100 -11.26 18.30 2.34
N GLU A 101 -12.25 18.78 3.08
CA GLU A 101 -12.94 20.05 2.80
C GLU A 101 -11.98 21.25 2.83
N ARG A 102 -11.12 21.34 3.86
CA ARG A 102 -10.14 22.41 4.01
C ARG A 102 -9.10 22.43 2.88
N HIS A 103 -8.69 21.27 2.38
CA HIS A 103 -7.63 21.17 1.37
C HIS A 103 -8.16 21.02 -0.07
N TRP A 104 -9.49 20.98 -0.27
CA TRP A 104 -10.10 20.74 -1.58
C TRP A 104 -9.64 21.70 -2.67
N GLU A 105 -9.60 23.01 -2.37
CA GLU A 105 -9.20 24.03 -3.34
C GLU A 105 -7.74 23.82 -3.79
N SER A 106 -6.86 23.50 -2.84
CA SER A 106 -5.44 23.20 -3.12
C SER A 106 -5.30 21.98 -4.01
N MET A 107 -6.02 20.89 -3.69
CA MET A 107 -6.00 19.68 -4.52
C MET A 107 -6.59 19.92 -5.91
N THR A 108 -7.61 20.78 -6.03
CA THR A 108 -8.18 21.17 -7.33
C THR A 108 -7.17 21.94 -8.18
N ARG A 109 -6.46 22.92 -7.60
CA ARG A 109 -5.38 23.64 -8.29
C ARG A 109 -4.27 22.71 -8.77
N PHE A 110 -3.96 21.68 -7.98
CA PHE A 110 -3.01 20.64 -8.38
C PHE A 110 -3.52 19.84 -9.58
N MET A 111 -4.77 19.38 -9.57
CA MET A 111 -5.35 18.67 -10.72
C MET A 111 -5.45 19.56 -11.97
N ASP A 112 -5.74 20.85 -11.81
CA ASP A 112 -5.72 21.81 -12.92
C ASP A 112 -4.31 22.00 -13.49
N TRP A 113 -3.30 22.03 -12.63
CA TRP A 113 -1.90 22.06 -13.03
C TRP A 113 -1.51 20.77 -13.78
N ARG A 114 -1.86 19.59 -13.27
CA ARG A 114 -1.66 18.31 -13.96
C ARG A 114 -2.27 18.31 -15.36
N ALA A 115 -3.48 18.85 -15.51
CA ALA A 115 -4.16 18.96 -16.80
C ALA A 115 -3.48 19.92 -17.78
N ARG A 116 -2.82 20.98 -17.28
CA ARG A 116 -2.00 21.88 -18.12
C ARG A 116 -0.66 21.27 -18.48
N LEU A 117 -0.05 20.52 -17.56
CA LEU A 117 1.24 19.88 -17.73
C LEU A 117 1.17 18.74 -18.76
N ASP A 118 0.13 17.91 -18.68
CA ASP A 118 -0.10 16.76 -19.57
C ASP A 118 -1.46 16.89 -20.29
N PRO A 119 -1.58 17.79 -21.29
CA PRO A 119 -2.83 17.99 -22.01
C PRO A 119 -3.19 16.82 -22.93
N GLN A 120 -2.22 15.96 -23.27
CA GLN A 120 -2.41 14.79 -24.14
C GLN A 120 -2.75 13.51 -23.36
N LEU A 121 -2.57 13.51 -22.04
CA LEU A 121 -2.81 12.38 -21.14
C LEU A 121 -1.90 11.19 -21.44
N GLU A 122 -0.67 11.46 -21.89
CA GLU A 122 0.32 10.43 -22.24
C GLU A 122 1.37 10.22 -21.14
N GLY A 123 1.31 11.06 -20.09
CA GLY A 123 2.32 11.18 -19.05
C GLY A 123 3.52 12.00 -19.51
N VAL A 124 4.13 12.72 -18.57
CA VAL A 124 5.28 13.60 -18.87
C VAL A 124 6.51 13.29 -18.03
N ALA A 125 7.69 13.55 -18.58
CA ALA A 125 8.93 13.65 -17.82
C ALA A 125 9.23 15.14 -17.57
N ALA A 126 8.82 15.66 -16.42
CA ALA A 126 8.96 17.07 -16.07
C ALA A 126 9.37 17.25 -14.60
N GLY A 127 10.04 18.36 -14.31
CA GLY A 127 10.56 18.63 -12.97
C GLY A 127 11.80 17.80 -12.62
N ASN A 128 11.86 17.35 -11.37
CA ASN A 128 12.85 16.42 -10.87
C ASN A 128 12.51 14.98 -11.27
N GLU A 129 13.52 14.25 -11.73
CA GLU A 129 13.38 12.89 -12.28
C GLU A 129 13.73 11.83 -11.22
N TRP A 130 13.03 11.86 -10.07
CA TRP A 130 13.23 10.86 -9.01
C TRP A 130 12.81 9.45 -9.45
N GLY A 131 11.65 9.35 -10.11
CA GLY A 131 11.12 8.10 -10.65
C GLY A 131 10.92 7.03 -9.58
N ASP A 132 11.10 5.76 -9.96
CA ASP A 132 11.12 4.65 -9.00
C ASP A 132 12.47 4.62 -8.27
N TRP A 133 12.63 5.56 -7.36
CA TRP A 133 13.89 5.88 -6.70
C TRP A 133 14.50 4.66 -6.01
N LEU A 134 15.80 4.44 -6.22
CA LEU A 134 16.57 3.32 -5.67
C LEU A 134 16.08 1.93 -6.12
N ASN A 135 15.52 1.82 -7.32
CA ASN A 135 15.37 0.54 -8.01
C ASN A 135 16.72 -0.16 -8.23
N VAL A 136 16.67 -1.48 -8.43
CA VAL A 136 17.85 -2.32 -8.65
C VAL A 136 17.85 -2.78 -10.09
N ASP A 137 18.64 -2.10 -10.93
CA ASP A 137 18.88 -2.40 -12.34
C ASP A 137 17.61 -2.44 -13.23
N GLU A 138 16.49 -1.85 -12.79
CA GLU A 138 15.23 -1.79 -13.53
C GLU A 138 14.60 -0.38 -13.49
N THR A 139 15.09 0.51 -14.35
CA THR A 139 14.58 1.89 -14.43
C THR A 139 13.26 1.97 -15.21
N THR A 140 12.17 2.31 -14.52
CA THR A 140 10.87 2.61 -15.14
C THR A 140 10.85 4.07 -15.65
N PRO A 141 10.39 4.35 -16.90
CA PRO A 141 10.34 5.70 -17.44
C PRO A 141 9.44 6.65 -16.63
N THR A 142 9.90 7.88 -16.38
CA THR A 142 9.15 8.89 -15.61
C THR A 142 7.77 9.19 -16.20
N ALA A 143 7.63 9.30 -17.52
CA ALA A 143 6.33 9.53 -18.16
C ALA A 143 5.32 8.39 -17.90
N PHE A 144 5.79 7.14 -17.79
CA PHE A 144 4.93 6.03 -17.42
C PHE A 144 4.44 6.15 -15.97
N ILE A 145 5.36 6.45 -15.04
CA ILE A 145 5.03 6.67 -13.63
C ILE A 145 4.05 7.84 -13.50
N ASP A 146 4.28 8.91 -14.27
CA ASP A 146 3.49 10.13 -14.27
C ASP A 146 2.04 9.88 -14.67
N LEU A 147 1.80 9.11 -15.72
CA LEU A 147 0.46 8.71 -16.11
C LEU A 147 -0.23 7.93 -14.98
N CYS A 148 0.47 6.95 -14.39
CA CYS A 148 -0.05 6.12 -13.30
C CYS A 148 -0.45 6.96 -12.07
N GLU A 149 0.42 7.86 -11.62
CA GLU A 149 0.16 8.73 -10.46
C GLU A 149 -0.94 9.76 -10.75
N HIS A 150 -1.02 10.29 -11.98
CA HIS A 150 -2.15 11.14 -12.38
C HIS A 150 -3.49 10.43 -12.23
N ALA A 151 -3.55 9.18 -12.72
CA ALA A 151 -4.77 8.39 -12.66
C ALA A 151 -5.13 8.10 -11.20
N GLN A 152 -4.15 7.79 -10.36
CA GLN A 152 -4.36 7.57 -8.94
C GLN A 152 -4.93 8.81 -8.24
N SER A 153 -4.32 9.96 -8.47
CA SER A 153 -4.78 11.25 -7.95
C SER A 153 -6.22 11.55 -8.42
N ALA A 154 -6.55 11.30 -9.69
CA ALA A 154 -7.91 11.48 -10.21
C ALA A 154 -8.93 10.54 -9.52
N ARG A 155 -8.58 9.26 -9.35
CA ARG A 155 -9.42 8.27 -8.63
C ARG A 155 -9.69 8.70 -7.19
N MET A 156 -8.65 9.15 -6.48
CA MET A 156 -8.75 9.62 -5.11
C MET A 156 -9.58 10.91 -5.00
N MET A 157 -9.45 11.84 -5.95
CA MET A 157 -10.27 13.05 -6.02
C MET A 157 -11.76 12.72 -6.23
N THR A 158 -12.10 11.74 -7.06
CA THR A 158 -13.49 11.25 -7.19
C THR A 158 -14.03 10.72 -5.87
N GLN A 159 -13.26 9.90 -5.17
CA GLN A 159 -13.67 9.32 -3.88
C GLN A 159 -13.84 10.38 -2.80
N MET A 160 -12.93 11.37 -2.74
CA MET A 160 -13.03 12.50 -1.84
C MET A 160 -14.22 13.42 -2.18
N ALA A 161 -14.52 13.64 -3.47
CA ALA A 161 -15.72 14.38 -3.88
C ALA A 161 -17.00 13.71 -3.36
N PHE A 162 -17.10 12.39 -3.48
CA PHE A 162 -18.22 11.62 -2.96
C PHE A 162 -18.34 11.75 -1.44
N MET A 163 -17.24 11.68 -0.69
CA MET A 163 -17.20 11.90 0.76
C MET A 163 -17.75 13.29 1.16
N LEU A 164 -17.51 14.30 0.33
CA LEU A 164 -18.02 15.66 0.54
C LEU A 164 -19.45 15.89 0.05
N GLY A 165 -20.03 14.95 -0.71
CA GLY A 165 -21.32 15.14 -1.37
C GLY A 165 -21.24 16.02 -2.64
N ARG A 166 -20.06 16.11 -3.27
CA ARG A 166 -19.77 16.94 -4.45
C ARG A 166 -19.75 16.11 -5.74
N GLY A 167 -20.86 15.42 -6.01
CA GLY A 167 -20.96 14.43 -7.10
C GLY A 167 -20.57 14.98 -8.48
N ASP A 168 -21.01 16.20 -8.81
CA ASP A 168 -20.74 16.82 -10.12
C ASP A 168 -19.24 17.09 -10.34
N GLU A 169 -18.55 17.58 -9.30
CA GLU A 169 -17.09 17.76 -9.35
C GLU A 169 -16.35 16.41 -9.37
N GLY A 170 -16.86 15.42 -8.63
CA GLY A 170 -16.34 14.05 -8.65
C GLY A 170 -16.42 13.39 -10.03
N ALA A 171 -17.45 13.72 -10.82
CA ALA A 171 -17.64 13.21 -12.18
C ALA A 171 -16.56 13.72 -13.15
N VAL A 172 -16.02 14.93 -12.93
CA VAL A 172 -14.90 15.48 -13.72
C VAL A 172 -13.65 14.61 -13.53
N TYR A 173 -13.30 14.29 -12.28
CA TYR A 173 -12.14 13.47 -11.97
C TYR A 173 -12.35 11.99 -12.36
N SER A 174 -13.58 11.50 -12.28
CA SER A 174 -13.92 10.14 -12.73
C SER A 174 -13.68 10.00 -14.23
N ARG A 175 -14.15 10.98 -15.02
CA ARG A 175 -13.86 11.03 -16.46
C ARG A 175 -12.37 11.13 -16.75
N ARG A 176 -11.64 11.97 -15.99
CA ARG A 176 -10.18 12.10 -16.13
C ARG A 176 -9.46 10.75 -15.91
N PHE A 177 -9.86 9.98 -14.90
CA PHE A 177 -9.33 8.64 -14.67
C PHE A 177 -9.57 7.72 -15.87
N GLU A 178 -10.79 7.69 -16.39
CA GLU A 178 -11.13 6.86 -17.57
C GLU A 178 -10.34 7.27 -18.82
N ASP A 179 -10.15 8.57 -19.06
CA ASP A 179 -9.36 9.08 -20.18
C ASP A 179 -7.87 8.67 -20.07
N LEU A 180 -7.30 8.76 -18.86
CA LEU A 180 -5.94 8.31 -18.56
C LEU A 180 -5.81 6.79 -18.70
N ALA A 181 -6.76 6.01 -18.19
CA ALA A 181 -6.78 4.55 -18.35
C ALA A 181 -6.89 4.15 -19.83
N ALA A 182 -7.71 4.85 -20.62
CA ALA A 182 -7.79 4.65 -22.05
C ALA A 182 -6.46 4.98 -22.75
N SER A 183 -5.77 6.05 -22.33
CA SER A 183 -4.46 6.41 -22.85
C SER A 183 -3.38 5.38 -22.50
N PHE A 184 -3.35 4.93 -21.24
CA PHE A 184 -2.47 3.86 -20.79
C PHE A 184 -2.63 2.61 -21.65
N ARG A 185 -3.87 2.19 -21.91
CA ARG A 185 -4.16 1.00 -22.71
C ARG A 185 -3.69 1.13 -24.16
N ARG A 186 -3.71 2.34 -24.74
CA ARG A 186 -3.19 2.59 -26.09
C ARG A 186 -1.67 2.59 -26.15
N ASN A 187 -1.02 3.19 -25.16
CA ASN A 187 0.41 3.51 -25.21
C ASN A 187 1.28 2.44 -24.54
N TYR A 188 0.77 1.75 -23.53
CA TYR A 188 1.56 0.90 -22.64
C TYR A 188 1.01 -0.52 -22.45
N LEU A 189 -0.16 -0.86 -23.00
CA LEU A 189 -0.71 -2.22 -22.95
C LEU A 189 -0.67 -2.87 -24.33
N ARG A 190 0.05 -3.99 -24.42
CA ARG A 190 0.19 -4.77 -25.65
C ARG A 190 -1.09 -5.55 -25.96
N ALA A 191 -1.21 -5.99 -27.21
CA ALA A 191 -2.32 -6.83 -27.68
C ALA A 191 -2.43 -8.15 -26.88
N ASP A 192 -1.30 -8.76 -26.54
CA ASP A 192 -1.17 -9.97 -25.72
C ASP A 192 -1.45 -9.75 -24.22
N GLY A 193 -1.76 -8.52 -23.82
CA GLY A 193 -2.12 -8.16 -22.45
C GLY A 193 -0.94 -7.87 -21.54
N MET A 194 0.29 -7.87 -22.05
CA MET A 194 1.48 -7.48 -21.28
C MET A 194 1.67 -5.96 -21.25
N VAL A 195 2.26 -5.45 -20.18
CA VAL A 195 2.74 -4.06 -20.11
C VAL A 195 3.99 -3.92 -20.98
N ALA A 196 4.02 -2.90 -21.83
CA ALA A 196 5.09 -2.65 -22.79
C ALA A 196 6.40 -2.22 -22.13
N VAL A 197 6.32 -1.55 -20.98
CA VAL A 197 7.47 -1.20 -20.15
C VAL A 197 7.87 -2.42 -19.31
N ASP A 198 9.03 -3.00 -19.61
CA ASP A 198 9.43 -4.31 -19.09
C ASP A 198 10.19 -4.22 -17.75
N THR A 199 9.53 -3.71 -16.71
CA THR A 199 10.07 -3.62 -15.34
C THR A 199 9.06 -4.15 -14.31
N GLN A 200 9.52 -4.63 -13.15
CA GLN A 200 8.65 -5.05 -12.04
C GLN A 200 7.72 -3.89 -11.62
N THR A 201 8.27 -2.69 -11.44
CA THR A 201 7.51 -1.50 -11.05
C THR A 201 6.43 -1.14 -12.07
N ALA A 202 6.70 -1.27 -13.37
CA ALA A 202 5.69 -1.00 -14.38
C ALA A 202 4.48 -1.94 -14.26
N CYS A 203 4.70 -3.24 -14.08
CA CYS A 203 3.59 -4.19 -13.85
C CYS A 203 2.85 -3.89 -12.54
N VAL A 204 3.58 -3.56 -11.48
CA VAL A 204 3.02 -3.24 -10.16
C VAL A 204 2.11 -2.00 -10.23
N LEU A 205 2.61 -0.88 -10.78
CA LEU A 205 1.84 0.36 -10.86
C LEU A 205 0.62 0.22 -11.80
N ALA A 206 0.75 -0.50 -12.91
CA ALA A 206 -0.36 -0.76 -13.82
C ALA A 206 -1.54 -1.47 -13.14
N LEU A 207 -1.23 -2.46 -12.29
CA LEU A 207 -2.22 -3.22 -11.54
C LEU A 207 -2.77 -2.42 -10.35
N GLU A 208 -1.91 -1.84 -9.52
CA GLU A 208 -2.30 -1.09 -8.31
C GLU A 208 -3.23 0.11 -8.64
N MET A 209 -2.92 0.84 -9.72
CA MET A 209 -3.71 2.00 -10.13
C MET A 209 -4.98 1.63 -10.89
N GLY A 210 -5.21 0.34 -11.19
CA GLY A 210 -6.42 -0.14 -11.87
C GLY A 210 -6.51 0.27 -13.34
N LEU A 211 -5.38 0.37 -14.04
CA LEU A 211 -5.34 0.82 -15.45
C LEU A 211 -5.54 -0.34 -16.44
N VAL A 212 -5.23 -1.56 -15.99
CA VAL A 212 -5.36 -2.80 -16.77
C VAL A 212 -6.83 -3.26 -16.73
N PRO A 213 -7.47 -3.55 -17.88
CA PRO A 213 -8.80 -4.17 -17.91
C PRO A 213 -8.84 -5.50 -17.16
N ASP A 214 -9.95 -5.80 -16.50
CA ASP A 214 -10.12 -6.99 -15.64
C ASP A 214 -9.67 -8.28 -16.34
N GLU A 215 -10.04 -8.46 -17.61
CA GLU A 215 -9.71 -9.64 -18.41
C GLU A 215 -8.22 -9.79 -18.75
N LYS A 216 -7.41 -8.73 -18.56
CA LYS A 216 -5.96 -8.71 -18.80
C LYS A 216 -5.14 -8.68 -17.49
N THR A 217 -5.76 -8.46 -16.34
CA THR A 217 -5.04 -8.38 -15.05
C THR A 217 -4.23 -9.64 -14.76
N ALA A 218 -4.77 -10.82 -15.04
CA ALA A 218 -4.06 -12.09 -14.86
C ALA A 218 -2.80 -12.21 -15.73
N ALA A 219 -2.83 -11.68 -16.96
CA ALA A 219 -1.67 -11.70 -17.86
C ALA A 219 -0.54 -10.79 -17.34
N VAL A 220 -0.88 -9.59 -16.86
CA VAL A 220 0.09 -8.66 -16.27
C VAL A 220 0.64 -9.19 -14.94
N ALA A 221 -0.20 -9.81 -14.10
CA ALA A 221 0.25 -10.44 -12.87
C ALA A 221 1.21 -11.61 -13.13
N GLN A 222 0.92 -12.42 -14.16
CA GLN A 222 1.81 -13.50 -14.59
C GLN A 222 3.11 -12.96 -15.21
N GLN A 223 3.07 -11.82 -15.92
CA GLN A 223 4.27 -11.12 -16.39
C GLN A 223 5.14 -10.72 -15.19
N LEU A 224 4.57 -10.07 -14.16
CA LEU A 224 5.28 -9.70 -12.94
C LEU A 224 5.90 -10.93 -12.23
N ALA A 225 5.12 -11.99 -12.03
CA ALA A 225 5.59 -13.21 -11.38
C ALA A 225 6.76 -13.85 -12.17
N GLY A 226 6.60 -13.98 -13.49
CA GLY A 226 7.65 -14.52 -14.35
C GLY A 226 8.92 -13.67 -14.37
N ARG A 227 8.80 -12.34 -14.21
CA ARG A 227 9.94 -11.43 -14.07
C ARG A 227 10.69 -11.65 -12.76
N ILE A 228 9.97 -11.78 -11.65
CA ILE A 228 10.56 -12.07 -10.34
C ILE A 228 11.26 -13.43 -10.38
N GLU A 229 10.65 -14.45 -10.97
CA GLU A 229 11.25 -15.80 -11.15
C GLU A 229 12.55 -15.75 -11.97
N LYS A 230 12.53 -15.06 -13.12
CA LYS A 230 13.72 -14.88 -13.97
C LYS A 230 14.84 -14.11 -13.26
N ASN A 231 14.49 -13.20 -12.35
CA ASN A 231 15.44 -12.47 -11.51
C ASN A 231 15.86 -13.25 -10.24
N GLY A 232 15.70 -14.57 -10.22
CA GLY A 232 16.10 -15.39 -9.08
C GLY A 232 15.27 -15.16 -7.82
N PHE A 233 14.00 -14.76 -7.96
CA PHE A 233 13.07 -14.45 -6.87
C PHE A 233 13.48 -13.23 -6.04
N ARG A 234 13.94 -12.16 -6.71
CA ARG A 234 14.39 -10.91 -6.09
C ARG A 234 13.56 -9.71 -6.51
N MET A 235 13.40 -8.77 -5.59
CA MET A 235 12.84 -7.45 -5.90
C MET A 235 13.82 -6.69 -6.80
N ALA A 236 13.29 -5.95 -7.75
CA ALA A 236 14.05 -4.97 -8.53
C ALA A 236 13.49 -3.55 -8.35
N THR A 237 12.41 -3.41 -7.57
CA THR A 237 11.65 -2.19 -7.38
C THR A 237 12.37 -1.18 -6.48
N GLY A 238 12.19 0.10 -6.81
CA GLY A 238 12.50 1.23 -5.95
C GLY A 238 11.34 1.55 -5.00
N PHE A 239 11.27 2.81 -4.54
CA PHE A 239 10.30 3.27 -3.54
C PHE A 239 8.85 2.99 -3.94
N LEU A 240 8.48 3.30 -5.19
CA LEU A 240 7.10 3.24 -5.67
C LEU A 240 6.67 1.79 -5.87
N GLY A 241 7.51 0.99 -6.54
CA GLY A 241 7.22 -0.42 -6.77
C GLY A 241 7.20 -1.23 -5.46
N THR A 242 8.11 -0.94 -4.52
CA THR A 242 8.25 -1.73 -3.29
C THR A 242 7.03 -1.60 -2.37
N LYS A 243 6.44 -0.40 -2.29
CA LYS A 243 5.18 -0.18 -1.54
C LYS A 243 4.08 -1.15 -1.97
N ALA A 244 3.93 -1.38 -3.28
CA ALA A 244 2.78 -2.04 -3.86
C ALA A 244 3.03 -3.48 -4.34
N ILE A 245 4.29 -3.94 -4.45
CA ILE A 245 4.59 -5.28 -5.00
C ILE A 245 3.94 -6.43 -4.23
N LEU A 246 3.99 -6.42 -2.89
CA LEU A 246 3.39 -7.49 -2.08
C LEU A 246 1.85 -7.45 -2.11
N PRO A 247 1.20 -6.28 -1.96
CA PRO A 247 -0.25 -6.14 -2.17
C PRO A 247 -0.72 -6.65 -3.54
N VAL A 248 -0.06 -6.23 -4.62
CA VAL A 248 -0.41 -6.61 -6.00
C VAL A 248 -0.28 -8.11 -6.20
N LEU A 249 0.85 -8.71 -5.82
CA LEU A 249 1.04 -10.16 -5.93
C LEU A 249 -0.05 -10.94 -5.17
N SER A 250 -0.35 -10.53 -3.94
CA SER A 250 -1.42 -11.14 -3.16
C SER A 250 -2.78 -10.99 -3.82
N ALA A 251 -3.13 -9.79 -4.28
CA ALA A 251 -4.44 -9.50 -4.88
C ALA A 251 -4.69 -10.29 -6.16
N HIS A 252 -3.64 -10.59 -6.93
CA HIS A 252 -3.73 -11.22 -8.24
C HIS A 252 -3.25 -12.68 -8.29
N GLY A 253 -3.43 -13.44 -7.20
CA GLY A 253 -3.25 -14.90 -7.22
C GLY A 253 -1.81 -15.40 -7.02
N HIS A 254 -0.87 -14.51 -6.72
CA HIS A 254 0.55 -14.84 -6.47
C HIS A 254 0.95 -14.60 -5.00
N HIS A 255 0.04 -14.89 -4.06
CA HIS A 255 0.25 -14.64 -2.63
C HIS A 255 1.47 -15.36 -2.04
N ASP A 256 1.73 -16.60 -2.46
CA ASP A 256 2.90 -17.34 -2.00
C ASP A 256 4.21 -16.70 -2.45
N LEU A 257 4.24 -16.12 -3.66
CA LEU A 257 5.39 -15.37 -4.14
C LEU A 257 5.60 -14.09 -3.32
N ALA A 258 4.53 -13.38 -2.95
CA ALA A 258 4.62 -12.23 -2.04
C ALA A 258 5.24 -12.63 -0.70
N CYS A 259 4.78 -13.75 -0.11
CA CYS A 259 5.34 -14.26 1.14
C CYS A 259 6.80 -14.68 1.00
N ARG A 260 7.17 -15.29 -0.13
CA ARG A 260 8.56 -15.65 -0.44
C ARG A 260 9.48 -14.43 -0.49
N LEU A 261 9.05 -13.36 -1.17
CA LEU A 261 9.81 -12.10 -1.22
C LEU A 261 9.96 -11.48 0.18
N PHE A 262 8.86 -11.40 0.94
CA PHE A 262 8.88 -10.87 2.31
C PHE A 262 9.81 -11.65 3.25
N GLN A 263 9.85 -12.98 3.11
CA GLN A 263 10.70 -13.85 3.93
C GLN A 263 12.15 -13.97 3.42
N SER A 264 12.49 -13.38 2.28
CA SER A 264 13.83 -13.45 1.70
C SER A 264 14.91 -12.94 2.66
N ARG A 265 16.11 -13.49 2.53
CA ARG A 265 17.34 -13.07 3.22
C ARG A 265 18.47 -12.76 2.25
N GLU A 266 18.18 -12.81 0.95
CA GLU A 266 19.14 -12.50 -0.11
C GLU A 266 19.00 -11.05 -0.54
N PHE A 267 20.11 -10.44 -0.96
CA PHE A 267 20.09 -9.10 -1.55
C PHE A 267 19.33 -9.11 -2.90
N PRO A 268 18.49 -8.10 -3.18
CA PRO A 268 17.92 -7.10 -2.25
C PRO A 268 16.69 -7.64 -1.49
N SER A 269 16.66 -7.46 -0.16
CA SER A 269 15.48 -7.72 0.67
C SER A 269 15.58 -7.08 2.05
N TRP A 270 14.44 -6.82 2.70
CA TRP A 270 14.41 -6.40 4.11
C TRP A 270 15.15 -7.35 5.03
N GLY A 271 15.03 -8.65 4.75
CA GLY A 271 15.72 -9.67 5.52
C GLY A 271 17.23 -9.66 5.34
N TYR A 272 17.73 -9.26 4.16
CA TYR A 272 19.16 -9.05 3.95
C TYR A 272 19.69 -7.94 4.87
N GLU A 273 18.99 -6.81 4.98
CA GLU A 273 19.36 -5.73 5.93
C GLU A 273 19.51 -6.28 7.36
N VAL A 274 18.55 -7.10 7.79
CA VAL A 274 18.59 -7.74 9.13
C VAL A 274 19.81 -8.66 9.29
N GLU A 275 20.15 -9.49 8.30
CA GLU A 275 21.34 -10.36 8.36
C GLU A 275 22.65 -9.54 8.42
N GLN A 276 22.64 -8.33 7.90
CA GLN A 276 23.75 -7.38 7.99
C GLN A 276 23.80 -6.62 9.33
N GLY A 277 22.78 -6.77 10.19
CA GLY A 277 22.72 -6.15 11.53
C GLY A 277 21.86 -4.89 11.61
N ALA A 278 20.99 -4.64 10.61
CA ALA A 278 20.06 -3.52 10.65
C ALA A 278 19.07 -3.62 11.82
N THR A 279 18.85 -2.49 12.51
CA THR A 279 17.80 -2.32 13.52
C THR A 279 16.73 -1.29 13.09
N SER A 280 16.88 -0.75 11.89
CA SER A 280 16.00 0.21 11.22
C SER A 280 16.04 -0.09 9.72
N VAL A 281 15.05 0.39 8.98
CA VAL A 281 15.04 0.24 7.51
C VAL A 281 16.02 1.23 6.89
N TRP A 282 16.78 0.77 5.91
CA TRP A 282 17.78 1.58 5.24
C TRP A 282 17.22 2.33 4.03
N GLU A 283 17.93 3.37 3.59
CA GLU A 283 17.59 4.12 2.37
C GLU A 283 17.84 3.28 1.12
N ARG A 284 18.98 2.60 1.05
CA ARG A 284 19.34 1.66 -0.01
C ARG A 284 19.27 0.22 0.50
N TRP A 285 18.84 -0.70 -0.36
CA TRP A 285 18.90 -2.14 -0.10
C TRP A 285 20.30 -2.66 0.25
N ASP A 286 21.34 -1.94 -0.18
CA ASP A 286 22.75 -2.21 0.08
C ASP A 286 23.46 -1.05 0.78
N SER A 287 22.79 -0.38 1.72
CA SER A 287 23.43 0.72 2.46
C SER A 287 24.71 0.27 3.19
N PHE A 288 24.76 -0.98 3.63
CA PHE A 288 25.96 -1.67 4.06
C PHE A 288 25.97 -3.11 3.58
N THR A 289 27.15 -3.62 3.21
CA THR A 289 27.39 -5.05 2.99
C THR A 289 28.62 -5.49 3.77
N ARG A 290 28.64 -6.72 4.29
CA ARG A 290 29.86 -7.30 4.90
C ARG A 290 31.04 -7.38 3.92
N GLU A 291 30.78 -7.45 2.63
CA GLU A 291 31.79 -7.62 1.59
C GLU A 291 32.50 -6.30 1.23
N HIS A 292 31.73 -5.21 1.08
CA HIS A 292 32.23 -3.92 0.58
C HIS A 292 32.00 -2.76 1.56
N GLY A 293 31.54 -3.05 2.78
CA GLY A 293 31.23 -2.03 3.78
C GLY A 293 30.15 -1.07 3.28
N PHE A 294 30.44 0.23 3.36
CA PHE A 294 29.53 1.31 2.95
C PHE A 294 29.51 1.57 1.44
N GLU A 295 30.30 0.83 0.66
CA GLU A 295 30.35 0.95 -0.80
C GLU A 295 29.26 0.11 -1.49
N GLY A 296 28.42 -0.58 -0.72
CA GLY A 296 27.25 -1.31 -1.23
C GLY A 296 27.58 -2.58 -2.00
N ALA A 297 26.58 -3.22 -2.59
CA ALA A 297 26.73 -4.52 -3.26
C ALA A 297 27.58 -4.43 -4.54
N THR A 298 27.75 -3.23 -5.09
CA THR A 298 28.52 -2.98 -6.32
C THR A 298 29.90 -2.36 -6.08
N GLY A 299 30.23 -2.00 -4.83
CA GLY A 299 31.45 -1.26 -4.51
C GLY A 299 31.44 0.19 -5.03
N LYS A 300 30.25 0.76 -5.28
CA LYS A 300 30.08 2.09 -5.90
C LYS A 300 29.20 3.05 -5.09
N ASN A 301 28.57 2.59 -4.01
CA ASN A 301 27.86 3.50 -3.10
C ASN A 301 28.87 4.41 -2.37
N ASN A 302 28.38 5.53 -1.84
CA ASN A 302 29.18 6.47 -1.08
C ASN A 302 28.35 7.14 0.03
N ALA A 303 29.00 7.93 0.87
CA ALA A 303 28.35 8.58 2.01
C ALA A 303 27.43 9.76 1.65
N ALA A 304 27.41 10.24 0.40
CA ALA A 304 26.63 11.42 0.02
C ALA A 304 25.11 11.18 0.15
N MET A 305 24.66 9.94 -0.06
CA MET A 305 23.25 9.56 0.01
C MET A 305 23.13 8.09 0.41
N ASN A 306 23.37 7.83 1.70
CA ASN A 306 23.35 6.49 2.28
C ASN A 306 22.90 6.50 3.76
N SER A 307 21.59 6.66 3.98
CA SER A 307 20.97 6.67 5.30
C SER A 307 20.63 5.25 5.79
N PHE A 308 20.86 5.00 7.09
CA PHE A 308 20.50 3.74 7.77
C PHE A 308 19.16 3.81 8.49
N SER A 309 18.42 4.91 8.35
CA SER A 309 17.13 5.13 9.02
C SER A 309 16.19 5.89 8.09
N HIS A 310 15.64 5.18 7.10
CA HIS A 310 14.71 5.69 6.09
C HIS A 310 13.48 4.79 6.04
N TYR A 311 12.29 5.34 6.28
CA TYR A 311 11.08 4.49 6.43
C TYR A 311 10.47 4.01 5.11
N ALA A 312 10.96 4.49 3.95
CA ALA A 312 10.38 4.28 2.63
C ALA A 312 10.09 2.80 2.33
N PHE A 313 11.13 1.95 2.37
CA PHE A 313 10.95 0.51 2.18
C PHE A 313 10.19 -0.18 3.32
N GLY A 314 10.06 0.46 4.47
CA GLY A 314 9.19 0.01 5.57
C GLY A 314 7.70 0.02 5.22
N ALA A 315 7.30 0.68 4.13
CA ALA A 315 5.93 0.72 3.64
C ALA A 315 5.32 -0.66 3.36
N ALA A 316 6.15 -1.70 3.19
CA ALA A 316 5.67 -3.07 3.05
C ALA A 316 4.91 -3.60 4.28
N MET A 317 5.04 -2.98 5.45
CA MET A 317 4.29 -3.41 6.63
C MET A 317 2.79 -3.14 6.52
N GLU A 318 2.35 -2.24 5.63
CA GLU A 318 0.94 -2.13 5.23
C GLU A 318 0.39 -3.48 4.76
N TRP A 319 1.15 -4.23 3.96
CA TRP A 319 0.75 -5.56 3.51
C TRP A 319 0.67 -6.57 4.66
N GLY A 320 1.58 -6.46 5.63
CA GLY A 320 1.56 -7.27 6.86
C GLY A 320 0.23 -7.13 7.61
N PHE A 321 -0.24 -5.89 7.81
CA PHE A 321 -1.53 -5.64 8.46
C PHE A 321 -2.71 -6.00 7.57
N ARG A 322 -2.77 -5.47 6.33
CA ARG A 322 -3.95 -5.58 5.45
C ARG A 322 -4.17 -6.96 4.86
N THR A 323 -3.09 -7.73 4.68
CA THR A 323 -3.14 -9.01 3.95
C THR A 323 -2.77 -10.19 4.82
N LEU A 324 -1.60 -10.18 5.48
CA LEU A 324 -1.20 -11.30 6.33
C LEU A 324 -2.10 -11.40 7.56
N ALA A 325 -2.25 -10.32 8.32
CA ALA A 325 -3.20 -10.28 9.43
C ALA A 325 -4.64 -10.05 8.95
N GLY A 326 -4.83 -9.40 7.81
CA GLY A 326 -6.13 -9.23 7.18
C GLY A 326 -6.96 -8.07 7.73
N ILE A 327 -6.38 -7.13 8.48
CA ILE A 327 -7.09 -5.99 9.07
C ILE A 327 -7.11 -4.84 8.07
N ASP A 328 -8.29 -4.45 7.61
CA ASP A 328 -8.46 -3.26 6.79
C ASP A 328 -9.83 -2.61 7.00
N THR A 329 -9.98 -1.39 6.48
CA THR A 329 -11.22 -0.64 6.52
C THR A 329 -12.03 -0.88 5.23
N ILE A 330 -13.35 -1.01 5.35
CA ILE A 330 -14.27 -1.04 4.20
C ILE A 330 -14.84 0.36 3.98
N ASP A 331 -15.29 0.98 5.07
CA ASP A 331 -15.78 2.36 5.09
C ASP A 331 -14.82 3.25 5.87
N ALA A 332 -14.96 4.57 5.77
CA ALA A 332 -14.09 5.49 6.49
C ALA A 332 -14.13 5.28 8.01
N ALA A 333 -13.00 5.55 8.68
CA ALA A 333 -12.85 5.41 10.13
C ALA A 333 -13.15 4.00 10.68
N PHE A 334 -12.96 2.94 9.89
CA PHE A 334 -13.28 1.56 10.33
C PHE A 334 -14.73 1.41 10.80
N ALA A 335 -15.67 2.17 10.22
CA ALA A 335 -17.10 2.02 10.52
C ALA A 335 -17.60 0.61 10.13
N ARG A 336 -17.14 0.12 8.97
CA ARG A 336 -17.15 -1.30 8.60
C ARG A 336 -15.73 -1.78 8.39
N ILE A 337 -15.40 -2.92 8.98
CA ILE A 337 -14.05 -3.50 9.02
C ILE A 337 -13.99 -4.71 8.10
N ARG A 338 -12.84 -4.95 7.48
CA ARG A 338 -12.51 -6.21 6.81
C ARG A 338 -11.54 -6.99 7.69
N ILE A 339 -11.85 -8.25 7.92
CA ILE A 339 -10.95 -9.24 8.51
C ILE A 339 -10.77 -10.38 7.51
N ARG A 340 -9.72 -10.32 6.70
CA ARG A 340 -9.43 -11.31 5.65
C ARG A 340 -7.95 -11.72 5.68
N PRO A 341 -7.53 -12.53 6.66
CA PRO A 341 -6.16 -13.02 6.69
C PRO A 341 -5.92 -13.95 5.50
N ARG A 342 -4.70 -13.89 4.97
CA ARG A 342 -4.23 -14.81 3.92
C ARG A 342 -3.03 -15.59 4.44
N PRO A 343 -3.23 -16.83 4.93
CA PRO A 343 -2.12 -17.73 5.21
C PRO A 343 -1.48 -18.19 3.89
N PRO A 344 -0.13 -18.19 3.78
CA PRO A 344 0.53 -18.77 2.61
C PRO A 344 0.33 -20.29 2.56
N THR A 345 0.53 -20.91 1.40
CA THR A 345 0.50 -22.39 1.33
C THR A 345 1.73 -23.01 2.01
N PRO A 346 1.63 -24.25 2.52
CA PRO A 346 2.80 -25.02 2.91
C PRO A 346 3.75 -25.18 1.72
N GLY A 347 5.01 -24.77 1.88
CA GLY A 347 6.02 -24.80 0.81
C GLY A 347 6.09 -23.53 -0.07
N SER A 348 5.28 -22.50 0.22
CA SER A 348 5.35 -21.16 -0.40
C SER A 348 6.76 -20.58 -0.48
N ASN A 349 7.61 -20.89 0.52
CA ASN A 349 9.02 -20.57 0.51
C ASN A 349 9.87 -21.81 0.82
N PRO A 350 10.61 -22.38 -0.15
CA PRO A 350 11.43 -23.56 0.10
C PRO A 350 12.67 -23.28 0.97
N GLN A 351 13.05 -22.01 1.17
CA GLN A 351 14.21 -21.63 1.97
C GLN A 351 13.86 -21.27 3.42
N ARG A 352 12.56 -21.16 3.78
CA ARG A 352 12.13 -20.65 5.09
C ARG A 352 10.97 -21.48 5.64
N ALA A 353 10.81 -21.46 6.96
CA ALA A 353 9.65 -22.07 7.58
C ALA A 353 8.36 -21.37 7.11
N VAL A 354 7.30 -22.14 6.94
CA VAL A 354 5.98 -21.61 6.61
C VAL A 354 5.49 -20.69 7.74
N ILE A 355 4.77 -19.63 7.38
CA ILE A 355 4.08 -18.78 8.36
C ILE A 355 2.86 -19.55 8.87
N GLU A 356 2.99 -20.11 10.07
CA GLU A 356 1.93 -20.92 10.70
C GLU A 356 0.90 -20.09 11.46
N TRP A 357 1.27 -18.87 11.87
CA TRP A 357 0.39 -17.99 12.61
C TRP A 357 0.81 -16.53 12.43
N VAL A 358 -0.17 -15.64 12.58
CA VAL A 358 0.04 -14.19 12.69
C VAL A 358 -0.89 -13.67 13.78
N LYS A 359 -0.39 -12.72 14.57
CA LYS A 359 -1.20 -11.91 15.48
C LYS A 359 -0.96 -10.45 15.16
N ALA A 360 -2.04 -9.73 14.91
CA ALA A 360 -2.02 -8.28 14.86
C ALA A 360 -3.10 -7.71 15.78
N ASP A 361 -2.67 -6.70 16.52
CA ASP A 361 -3.51 -5.85 17.36
C ASP A 361 -3.38 -4.44 16.76
N TYR A 362 -4.52 -3.81 16.47
CA TYR A 362 -4.56 -2.49 15.88
C TYR A 362 -5.47 -1.57 16.70
N ASP A 363 -4.90 -0.51 17.25
CA ASP A 363 -5.64 0.53 17.96
C ASP A 363 -6.23 1.52 16.94
N GLY A 364 -7.36 1.13 16.35
CA GLY A 364 -8.05 1.93 15.36
C GLY A 364 -8.81 3.13 15.96
N PRO A 365 -9.32 4.04 15.11
CA PRO A 365 -10.00 5.27 15.55
C PRO A 365 -11.32 5.02 16.32
N ARG A 366 -11.87 3.80 16.24
CA ARG A 366 -13.08 3.39 16.95
C ARG A 366 -12.81 2.43 18.11
N GLY A 367 -11.54 2.13 18.39
CA GLY A 367 -11.11 1.19 19.42
C GLY A 367 -10.31 0.01 18.85
N PRO A 368 -9.91 -0.93 19.72
CA PRO A 368 -9.01 -2.02 19.36
C PRO A 368 -9.67 -3.03 18.40
N ILE A 369 -8.94 -3.37 17.34
CA ILE A 369 -9.27 -4.40 16.35
C ILE A 369 -8.19 -5.47 16.44
N GLN A 370 -8.59 -6.74 16.56
CA GLN A 370 -7.63 -7.85 16.62
C GLN A 370 -7.93 -8.87 15.52
N SER A 371 -6.85 -9.36 14.89
CA SER A 371 -6.89 -10.50 13.97
C SER A 371 -5.73 -11.42 14.28
N HIS A 372 -6.04 -12.50 14.98
CA HIS A 372 -5.07 -13.52 15.35
C HIS A 372 -5.48 -14.80 14.64
N TRP A 373 -4.61 -15.34 13.79
CA TRP A 373 -4.88 -16.63 13.17
C TRP A 373 -3.73 -17.60 13.35
N ARG A 374 -4.07 -18.89 13.34
CA ARG A 374 -3.12 -19.99 13.27
C ARG A 374 -3.65 -21.07 12.33
N ARG A 375 -2.76 -21.72 11.61
CA ARG A 375 -3.08 -22.90 10.81
C ARG A 375 -3.46 -24.05 11.73
N LEU A 376 -4.41 -24.85 11.26
CA LEU A 376 -4.74 -26.17 11.80
C LEU A 376 -4.51 -27.22 10.70
N ASP A 377 -4.44 -28.48 11.07
CA ASP A 377 -4.45 -29.58 10.10
C ASP A 377 -5.73 -29.51 9.26
N GLY A 378 -5.58 -29.12 7.99
CA GLY A 378 -6.70 -28.96 7.05
C GLY A 378 -7.57 -27.73 7.27
N GLY A 379 -7.14 -26.74 8.05
CA GLY A 379 -7.99 -25.59 8.38
C GLY A 379 -7.27 -24.41 9.01
N ILE A 380 -8.05 -23.53 9.64
CA ILE A 380 -7.57 -22.31 10.31
C ILE A 380 -8.39 -22.05 11.58
N GLU A 381 -7.72 -21.56 12.62
CA GLU A 381 -8.38 -20.91 13.76
C GLU A 381 -8.12 -19.42 13.70
N MET A 382 -9.17 -18.61 13.89
CA MET A 382 -9.12 -17.16 13.95
C MET A 382 -9.72 -16.68 15.27
N ARG A 383 -9.07 -15.73 15.94
CA ARG A 383 -9.63 -14.94 17.04
C ARG A 383 -9.70 -13.50 16.58
N VAL A 384 -10.90 -12.94 16.66
CA VAL A 384 -11.23 -11.64 16.10
C VAL A 384 -11.88 -10.78 17.18
N ARG A 385 -11.43 -9.54 17.30
CA ARG A 385 -12.05 -8.54 18.19
C ARG A 385 -12.50 -7.35 17.37
N ILE A 386 -13.78 -7.00 17.50
CA ILE A 386 -14.44 -5.91 16.78
C ILE A 386 -14.93 -4.87 17.80
N PRO A 387 -14.52 -3.59 17.69
CA PRO A 387 -14.86 -2.57 18.67
C PRO A 387 -16.36 -2.21 18.63
N ALA A 388 -16.87 -1.67 19.74
CA ALA A 388 -18.25 -1.21 19.85
C ALA A 388 -18.61 -0.19 18.74
N ASN A 389 -19.88 -0.19 18.33
CA ASN A 389 -20.40 0.73 17.30
C ASN A 389 -19.71 0.56 15.92
N THR A 390 -19.24 -0.65 15.62
CA THR A 390 -18.72 -1.06 14.29
C THR A 390 -19.25 -2.43 13.91
N THR A 391 -19.11 -2.79 12.64
CA THR A 391 -19.33 -4.15 12.14
C THR A 391 -18.13 -4.62 11.32
N ALA A 392 -18.02 -5.93 11.08
CA ALA A 392 -16.96 -6.48 10.27
C ALA A 392 -17.43 -7.55 9.27
N MET A 393 -16.77 -7.58 8.11
CA MET A 393 -16.80 -8.69 7.17
C MET A 393 -15.59 -9.59 7.45
N VAL A 394 -15.83 -10.76 8.04
CA VAL A 394 -14.83 -11.76 8.36
C VAL A 394 -14.82 -12.84 7.29
N HIS A 395 -13.69 -12.98 6.60
CA HIS A 395 -13.47 -14.04 5.63
C HIS A 395 -12.74 -15.18 6.31
N VAL A 396 -13.44 -16.30 6.50
CA VAL A 396 -12.90 -17.52 7.11
C VAL A 396 -12.53 -18.50 6.00
N PRO A 397 -11.25 -18.86 5.80
CA PRO A 397 -10.86 -19.93 4.89
C PRO A 397 -11.53 -21.27 5.24
N ALA A 398 -12.47 -21.71 4.41
CA ALA A 398 -13.20 -22.97 4.55
C ALA A 398 -13.91 -23.30 3.22
N ARG A 399 -14.21 -24.58 2.98
CA ARG A 399 -14.88 -24.98 1.73
C ARG A 399 -16.34 -24.55 1.65
N ASP A 400 -17.02 -24.53 2.79
CA ASP A 400 -18.44 -24.20 2.91
C ASP A 400 -18.78 -23.78 4.35
N ALA A 401 -19.95 -23.16 4.54
CA ALA A 401 -20.39 -22.63 5.83
C ALA A 401 -20.65 -23.70 6.90
N ALA A 402 -20.93 -24.96 6.52
CA ALA A 402 -21.15 -26.04 7.48
C ALA A 402 -19.84 -26.47 8.18
N ARG A 403 -18.70 -26.10 7.60
CA ARG A 403 -17.36 -26.33 8.17
C ARG A 403 -16.82 -25.17 9.00
N VAL A 404 -17.63 -24.14 9.21
CA VAL A 404 -17.26 -23.00 10.05
C VAL A 404 -18.05 -23.04 11.36
N THR A 405 -17.32 -23.00 12.47
CA THR A 405 -17.89 -22.97 13.82
C THR A 405 -17.39 -21.76 14.59
N GLU A 406 -18.22 -21.24 15.49
CA GLU A 406 -17.86 -20.19 16.46
C GLU A 406 -17.85 -20.79 17.89
N GLY A 407 -16.75 -20.65 18.66
CA GLY A 407 -16.69 -21.12 20.06
C GLY A 407 -15.29 -21.30 20.70
N GLU A 408 -15.24 -21.55 22.02
CA GLU A 408 -14.01 -21.58 22.85
C GLU A 408 -13.23 -22.92 22.90
N PRO A 409 -11.92 -22.91 23.21
CA PRO A 409 -11.15 -24.13 23.45
C PRO A 409 -11.40 -24.63 24.88
N THR A 410 -11.68 -25.92 25.03
CA THR A 410 -11.53 -26.55 26.36
C THR A 410 -10.05 -26.84 26.59
N GLY A 411 -9.58 -26.62 27.83
CA GLY A 411 -8.17 -26.81 28.23
C GLY A 411 -7.62 -28.24 28.10
N ALA A 412 -8.34 -29.17 27.46
CA ALA A 412 -7.94 -30.56 27.24
C ALA A 412 -7.66 -30.90 25.76
N GLY A 413 -7.38 -29.90 24.91
CA GLY A 413 -7.10 -30.11 23.49
C GLY A 413 -8.34 -30.36 22.60
N GLY A 414 -9.55 -30.21 23.14
CA GLY A 414 -10.83 -30.24 22.40
C GLY A 414 -11.50 -28.87 22.32
N LEU A 415 -12.25 -28.60 21.25
CA LEU A 415 -13.18 -27.46 21.16
C LEU A 415 -14.44 -27.81 21.97
N ARG A 416 -14.97 -26.91 22.79
CA ARG A 416 -16.36 -27.06 23.27
C ARG A 416 -17.25 -26.67 22.11
N ASP A 417 -18.15 -27.58 21.72
CA ASP A 417 -19.17 -27.48 20.67
C ASP A 417 -19.30 -26.07 20.08
N GLY A 418 -18.44 -25.76 19.09
CA GLY A 418 -18.56 -24.51 18.37
C GLY A 418 -19.87 -24.55 17.59
N LEU A 419 -20.69 -23.53 17.74
CA LEU A 419 -21.98 -23.46 17.06
C LEU A 419 -21.71 -23.31 15.55
N PRO A 420 -22.27 -24.19 14.70
CA PRO A 420 -22.14 -24.05 13.26
C PRO A 420 -22.74 -22.72 12.81
N VAL A 421 -21.96 -21.89 12.11
CA VAL A 421 -22.46 -20.58 11.64
C VAL A 421 -23.59 -20.74 10.62
N ALA A 422 -23.63 -21.86 9.90
CA ALA A 422 -24.68 -22.21 8.95
C ALA A 422 -26.05 -22.45 9.60
N ALA A 423 -26.11 -22.78 10.91
CA ALA A 423 -27.37 -22.99 11.61
C ALA A 423 -28.10 -21.67 11.92
N GLY A 424 -27.40 -20.52 11.86
CA GLY A 424 -27.96 -19.21 12.19
C GLY A 424 -28.15 -18.98 13.70
N ASP A 425 -27.68 -19.90 14.54
CA ASP A 425 -27.86 -19.87 16.00
C ASP A 425 -26.80 -19.02 16.73
N VAL A 426 -25.79 -18.52 16.02
CA VAL A 426 -24.71 -17.69 16.61
C VAL A 426 -25.16 -16.23 16.66
N PRO A 427 -25.41 -15.65 17.85
CA PRO A 427 -25.89 -14.28 17.96
C PRO A 427 -24.90 -13.28 17.36
N GLY A 428 -25.40 -12.38 16.49
CA GLY A 428 -24.58 -11.32 15.90
C GLY A 428 -23.63 -11.79 14.80
N VAL A 429 -23.79 -13.03 14.28
CA VAL A 429 -23.04 -13.56 13.13
C VAL A 429 -24.03 -13.92 12.03
N LYS A 430 -23.79 -13.42 10.82
CA LYS A 430 -24.61 -13.70 9.64
C LYS A 430 -23.73 -14.19 8.49
N VAL A 431 -24.06 -15.32 7.90
CA VAL A 431 -23.41 -15.79 6.66
C VAL A 431 -23.89 -14.91 5.50
N VAL A 432 -22.97 -14.23 4.84
CA VAL A 432 -23.25 -13.38 3.66
C VAL A 432 -23.02 -14.17 2.37
N GLU A 433 -21.91 -14.91 2.31
CA GLU A 433 -21.51 -15.68 1.13
C GLU A 433 -20.70 -16.91 1.56
N ALA A 434 -20.80 -17.99 0.80
CA ALA A 434 -19.95 -19.16 0.95
C ALA A 434 -19.56 -19.68 -0.44
N GLY A 435 -18.27 -19.69 -0.76
CA GLY A 435 -17.78 -20.07 -2.09
C GLY A 435 -16.29 -19.78 -2.27
N ALA A 436 -15.69 -20.35 -3.32
CA ALA A 436 -14.30 -20.08 -3.71
C ALA A 436 -13.23 -20.31 -2.61
N GLY A 437 -13.49 -21.19 -1.64
CA GLY A 437 -12.54 -21.53 -0.56
C GLY A 437 -12.58 -20.59 0.64
N GLU A 438 -13.55 -19.68 0.72
CA GLU A 438 -13.81 -18.86 1.91
C GLU A 438 -15.32 -18.77 2.23
N VAL A 439 -15.62 -18.50 3.50
CA VAL A 439 -16.96 -18.18 4.00
C VAL A 439 -16.91 -16.77 4.55
N ILE A 440 -17.80 -15.90 4.06
CA ILE A 440 -17.86 -14.50 4.45
C ILE A 440 -18.97 -14.32 5.47
N LEU A 441 -18.59 -13.84 6.65
CA LEU A 441 -19.47 -13.58 7.79
C LEU A 441 -19.57 -12.06 8.01
N GLU A 442 -20.78 -11.55 8.20
CA GLU A 442 -21.02 -10.22 8.76
C GLU A 442 -21.20 -10.38 10.28
N VAL A 443 -20.40 -9.65 11.06
CA VAL A 443 -20.41 -9.71 12.52
C VAL A 443 -20.55 -8.33 13.15
N GLY A 444 -21.19 -8.26 14.31
CA GLY A 444 -21.24 -7.06 15.16
C GLY A 444 -19.95 -6.82 15.95
N SER A 445 -20.03 -5.92 16.93
CA SER A 445 -18.96 -5.72 17.91
C SER A 445 -18.89 -6.90 18.89
N GLY A 446 -17.69 -7.33 19.24
CA GLY A 446 -17.49 -8.44 20.17
C GLY A 446 -16.15 -9.13 19.98
N GLU A 447 -15.98 -10.23 20.71
CA GLU A 447 -14.87 -11.15 20.53
C GLU A 447 -15.43 -12.45 19.97
N TYR A 448 -14.79 -12.96 18.91
CA TYR A 448 -15.23 -14.13 18.18
C TYR A 448 -14.07 -15.11 18.00
N ARG A 449 -14.38 -16.41 18.01
CA ARG A 449 -13.41 -17.44 17.66
C ARG A 449 -13.95 -18.34 16.57
N PHE A 450 -13.48 -18.13 15.34
CA PHE A 450 -13.86 -18.93 14.19
C PHE A 450 -12.88 -20.07 13.96
N VAL A 451 -13.40 -21.25 13.63
CA VAL A 451 -12.63 -22.38 13.14
C VAL A 451 -13.20 -22.80 11.79
N GLY A 452 -12.37 -22.75 10.74
CA GLY A 452 -12.68 -23.28 9.41
C GLY A 452 -11.90 -24.57 9.15
N ARG A 453 -12.56 -25.58 8.57
CA ARG A 453 -11.99 -26.90 8.20
C ARG A 453 -12.34 -27.31 6.77
#